data_AF-A0A2E9QKQ2-F1
#
_entry.id   AF-A0A2E9QKQ2-F1
#
_cell.length_a   1.000
_cell.length_b   1.000
_cell.length_c   1.000
_cell.angle_alpha   90.00
_cell.angle_beta   90.00
_cell.angle_gamma   90.00
#
_symmetry.space_group_name_H-M   'P 1'
#
loop_
_entity.id
_entity.type
_entity.pdbx_description
1 polymer ?
#
loop_
_entity_poly.entity_id
_entity_poly.type
_entity_poly.pdbx_seq_one_letter_code
_entity_poly.pdbx_strand_id
1 'polypeptide(L)'
;MDEKTFQVLTDQKNKNLIPLKLRDIENEYSELLEAKKNRSRIEYYFTLSPVLPLYLIEKLQLDLIASIDADLMFFSSPTPIFQEMGEHSIYITEHRFREKFKSHEIAGKYNVQCQIFRNDKWGLSCLKRWKDQCIDWCFDKFENDKFADQKYLDEWPSRYKNHIVVSENIGIGVAPWNIEGENISIRDKQFFINHKPIIFYHFHGLKIFNKYLAKTGLSGFHAKLTSPVKDLYLNYLNELSSNAITIKKKEIRPGNFGNIRLIMSGIKYRDLILKFS
;
A
#
# COMPACT_ATOMS: atom_id res chain seq x y z
N MET A 1 -10.55 12.89 -1.62
CA MET A 1 -11.68 11.94 -1.78
C MET A 1 -12.70 12.50 -2.76
N ASP A 2 -13.51 11.65 -3.39
CA ASP A 2 -14.72 12.10 -4.10
C ASP A 2 -15.80 12.56 -3.10
N GLU A 3 -16.81 13.29 -3.58
CA GLU A 3 -17.80 13.94 -2.71
C GLU A 3 -18.59 12.93 -1.87
N LYS A 4 -18.90 11.77 -2.45
CA LYS A 4 -19.65 10.72 -1.77
C LYS A 4 -18.84 10.10 -0.62
N THR A 5 -17.58 9.75 -0.89
CA THR A 5 -16.69 9.16 0.12
C THR A 5 -16.39 10.17 1.21
N PHE A 6 -16.16 11.43 0.85
CA PHE A 6 -15.99 12.53 1.79
C PHE A 6 -17.18 12.63 2.75
N GLN A 7 -18.42 12.63 2.21
CA GLN A 7 -19.62 12.74 3.03
C GLN A 7 -19.78 11.54 3.97
N VAL A 8 -19.64 10.31 3.44
CA VAL A 8 -19.74 9.07 4.24
C VAL A 8 -18.75 9.08 5.40
N LEU A 9 -17.50 9.48 5.17
CA LEU A 9 -16.49 9.52 6.22
C LEU A 9 -16.70 10.68 7.20
N THR A 10 -17.19 11.82 6.74
CA THR A 10 -17.55 12.95 7.61
C THR A 10 -18.70 12.58 8.55
N ASP A 11 -19.71 11.88 8.04
CA ASP A 11 -20.90 11.48 8.80
C ASP A 11 -20.60 10.48 9.91
N GLN A 12 -19.48 9.73 9.82
CA GLN A 12 -19.03 8.84 10.88
C GLN A 12 -18.57 9.59 12.15
N LYS A 13 -18.35 10.91 12.09
CA LYS A 13 -17.93 11.76 13.23
C LYS A 13 -16.72 11.20 13.99
N ASN A 14 -15.81 10.54 13.30
CA ASN A 14 -14.61 9.97 13.90
C ASN A 14 -13.59 11.08 14.14
N LYS A 15 -13.34 11.41 15.42
CA LYS A 15 -12.38 12.46 15.83
C LYS A 15 -10.93 12.22 15.40
N ASN A 16 -10.58 10.97 15.07
CA ASN A 16 -9.25 10.58 14.62
C ASN A 16 -9.15 10.54 13.08
N LEU A 17 -10.20 10.95 12.36
CA LEU A 17 -10.24 10.94 10.90
C LEU A 17 -10.57 12.34 10.38
N ILE A 18 -9.70 12.87 9.53
CA ILE A 18 -9.89 14.15 8.85
C ILE A 18 -10.09 13.85 7.35
N PRO A 19 -11.32 13.85 6.84
CA PRO A 19 -11.55 13.65 5.43
C PRO A 19 -11.14 14.90 4.64
N LEU A 20 -10.56 14.69 3.46
CA LEU A 20 -10.12 15.77 2.57
C LEU A 20 -10.81 15.64 1.21
N LYS A 21 -11.30 16.75 0.67
CA LYS A 21 -11.84 16.76 -0.69
C LYS A 21 -10.68 16.76 -1.68
N LEU A 22 -10.78 15.94 -2.72
CA LEU A 22 -9.74 15.87 -3.75
C LEU A 22 -9.54 17.23 -4.44
N ARG A 23 -10.64 17.96 -4.66
CA ARG A 23 -10.63 19.29 -5.30
C ARG A 23 -9.76 20.31 -4.54
N ASP A 24 -9.66 20.19 -3.21
CA ASP A 24 -8.91 21.16 -2.41
C ASP A 24 -7.40 21.00 -2.67
N ILE A 25 -6.97 19.78 -2.98
CA ILE A 25 -5.58 19.46 -3.37
C ILE A 25 -5.35 19.84 -4.84
N GLU A 26 -6.30 19.55 -5.73
CA GLU A 26 -6.24 19.92 -7.16
C GLU A 26 -6.18 21.44 -7.37
N ASN A 27 -6.82 22.22 -6.50
CA ASN A 27 -6.76 23.69 -6.54
C ASN A 27 -5.39 24.23 -6.13
N GLU A 28 -4.69 23.55 -5.23
CA GLU A 28 -3.33 23.93 -4.78
C GLU A 28 -2.27 23.51 -5.82
N TYR A 29 -2.43 22.32 -6.40
CA TYR A 29 -1.52 21.75 -7.41
C TYR A 29 -2.23 21.61 -8.75
N SER A 30 -2.36 22.72 -9.47
CA SER A 30 -3.08 22.80 -10.76
C SER A 30 -2.58 21.80 -11.82
N GLU A 31 -1.32 21.37 -11.74
CA GLU A 31 -0.72 20.36 -12.61
C GLU A 31 -1.43 18.99 -12.49
N LEU A 32 -2.08 18.72 -11.36
CA LEU A 32 -2.95 17.55 -11.19
C LEU A 32 -4.14 17.56 -12.14
N LEU A 33 -4.66 18.73 -12.53
CA LEU A 33 -5.79 18.80 -13.46
C LEU A 33 -5.39 18.34 -14.85
N GLU A 34 -4.14 18.60 -15.26
CA GLU A 34 -3.62 18.08 -16.52
C GLU A 34 -3.32 16.59 -16.40
N ALA A 35 -2.73 16.17 -15.29
CA ALA A 35 -2.50 14.77 -14.99
C ALA A 35 -3.80 13.94 -15.05
N LYS A 36 -4.90 14.48 -14.52
CA LYS A 36 -6.21 13.84 -14.52
C LYS A 36 -6.81 13.64 -15.92
N LYS A 37 -6.43 14.47 -16.90
CA LYS A 37 -6.91 14.35 -18.29
C LYS A 37 -6.12 13.29 -19.07
N ASN A 38 -4.82 13.20 -18.84
CA ASN A 38 -3.91 12.39 -19.66
C ASN A 38 -3.49 11.06 -19.03
N ARG A 39 -3.86 10.79 -17.78
CA ARG A 39 -3.61 9.52 -17.07
C ARG A 39 -4.91 8.73 -16.90
N SER A 40 -4.78 7.42 -16.86
CA SER A 40 -5.85 6.56 -16.34
C SER A 40 -6.09 6.84 -14.86
N ARG A 41 -7.21 6.34 -14.33
CA ARG A 41 -7.56 6.53 -12.90
C ARG A 41 -6.48 6.01 -11.95
N ILE A 42 -5.85 4.88 -12.27
CA ILE A 42 -4.82 4.28 -11.41
C ILE A 42 -3.53 5.09 -11.48
N GLU A 43 -3.12 5.51 -12.67
CA GLU A 43 -1.96 6.37 -12.88
C GLU A 43 -2.12 7.74 -12.22
N TYR A 44 -3.34 8.27 -12.19
CA TYR A 44 -3.66 9.48 -11.43
C TYR A 44 -3.52 9.25 -9.91
N TYR A 45 -3.89 8.07 -9.40
CA TYR A 45 -3.67 7.73 -7.99
C TYR A 45 -2.18 7.64 -7.66
N PHE A 46 -1.37 7.01 -8.51
CA PHE A 46 0.09 7.03 -8.37
C PHE A 46 0.65 8.45 -8.34
N THR A 47 0.11 9.33 -9.19
CA THR A 47 0.53 10.74 -9.23
C THR A 47 0.23 11.49 -7.93
N LEU A 48 -0.84 11.10 -7.22
CA LEU A 48 -1.21 11.68 -5.93
C LEU A 48 -0.32 11.20 -4.77
N SER A 49 0.38 10.06 -4.90
CA SER A 49 1.20 9.46 -3.84
C SER A 49 2.19 10.43 -3.20
N PRO A 50 2.98 11.23 -3.94
CA PRO A 50 3.81 12.28 -3.36
C PRO A 50 3.07 13.58 -3.06
N VAL A 51 2.01 13.90 -3.80
CA VAL A 51 1.35 15.21 -3.72
C VAL A 51 0.57 15.37 -2.43
N LEU A 52 -0.18 14.34 -2.03
CA LEU A 52 -0.99 14.37 -0.80
C LEU A 52 -0.15 14.58 0.47
N PRO A 53 0.92 13.80 0.73
CA PRO A 53 1.75 14.04 1.90
C PRO A 53 2.48 15.39 1.83
N LEU A 54 2.88 15.87 0.63
CA LEU A 54 3.50 17.20 0.51
C LEU A 54 2.52 18.32 0.89
N TYR A 55 1.31 18.25 0.36
CA TYR A 55 0.23 19.17 0.68
C TYR A 55 0.01 19.26 2.20
N LEU A 56 -0.06 18.10 2.86
CA LEU A 56 -0.38 18.04 4.29
C LEU A 56 0.77 18.51 5.17
N ILE A 57 2.00 18.10 4.89
CA ILE A 57 3.16 18.49 5.70
C ILE A 57 3.38 20.01 5.62
N GLU A 58 3.20 20.61 4.45
CA GLU A 58 3.32 22.06 4.25
C GLU A 58 2.10 22.82 4.81
N LYS A 59 0.88 22.37 4.54
CA LYS A 59 -0.33 23.11 4.96
C LYS A 59 -0.58 23.07 6.46
N LEU A 60 -0.31 21.94 7.09
CA LEU A 60 -0.52 21.74 8.53
C LEU A 60 0.76 21.98 9.34
N GLN A 61 1.90 22.24 8.68
CA GLN A 61 3.20 22.44 9.33
C GLN A 61 3.54 21.27 10.27
N LEU A 62 3.30 20.04 9.80
CA LEU A 62 3.57 18.83 10.59
C LEU A 62 5.08 18.62 10.70
N ASP A 63 5.58 18.12 11.84
CA ASP A 63 7.01 17.78 11.97
C ASP A 63 7.40 16.52 11.17
N LEU A 64 6.43 15.61 10.99
CA LEU A 64 6.62 14.29 10.40
C LEU A 64 5.32 13.83 9.75
N ILE A 65 5.40 13.21 8.58
CA ILE A 65 4.25 12.59 7.92
C ILE A 65 4.58 11.17 7.46
N ALA A 66 3.69 10.23 7.76
CA ALA A 66 3.73 8.87 7.23
C ALA A 66 2.65 8.72 6.15
N SER A 67 3.07 8.37 4.95
CA SER A 67 2.19 7.94 3.85
C SER A 67 2.16 6.41 3.84
N ILE A 68 0.96 5.84 3.86
CA ILE A 68 0.76 4.39 3.87
C ILE A 68 -0.34 3.97 2.90
N ASP A 69 -0.18 2.77 2.33
CA ASP A 69 -1.20 2.20 1.44
C ASP A 69 -2.49 1.87 2.20
N ALA A 70 -3.62 1.99 1.49
CA ALA A 70 -4.95 1.76 2.07
C ALA A 70 -5.29 0.27 2.26
N ASP A 71 -4.53 -0.64 1.68
CA ASP A 71 -4.68 -2.10 1.78
C ASP A 71 -3.68 -2.75 2.74
N LEU A 72 -3.29 -2.02 3.79
CA LEU A 72 -2.51 -2.51 4.92
C LEU A 72 -3.39 -2.79 6.16
N MET A 73 -2.95 -3.73 6.99
CA MET A 73 -3.46 -3.90 8.37
C MET A 73 -2.30 -4.01 9.34
N PHE A 74 -2.36 -3.25 10.44
CA PHE A 74 -1.40 -3.32 11.53
C PHE A 74 -1.75 -4.46 12.49
N PHE A 75 -0.80 -5.35 12.76
CA PHE A 75 -0.91 -6.49 13.69
C PHE A 75 -0.09 -6.28 14.98
N SER A 76 0.78 -5.26 15.01
CA SER A 76 1.43 -4.80 16.23
C SER A 76 1.67 -3.29 16.18
N SER A 77 2.20 -2.72 17.27
CA SER A 77 2.50 -1.29 17.35
C SER A 77 3.39 -0.82 16.19
N PRO A 78 3.10 0.35 15.57
CA PRO A 78 3.97 0.98 14.58
C PRO A 78 5.19 1.68 15.21
N THR A 79 5.28 1.78 16.54
CA THR A 79 6.41 2.44 17.25
C THR A 79 7.79 2.04 16.74
N PRO A 80 8.10 0.76 16.43
CA PRO A 80 9.42 0.39 15.93
C PRO A 80 9.80 1.05 14.60
N ILE A 81 8.82 1.45 13.77
CA ILE A 81 9.06 2.18 12.51
C ILE A 81 9.72 3.53 12.83
N PHE A 82 9.14 4.27 13.77
CA PHE A 82 9.64 5.59 14.18
C PHE A 82 10.96 5.49 14.97
N GLN A 83 11.14 4.43 15.76
CA GLN A 83 12.40 4.17 16.45
C GLN A 83 13.54 3.86 15.47
N GLU A 84 13.27 3.05 14.43
CA GLU A 84 14.25 2.72 13.38
C GLU A 84 14.58 3.96 12.54
N MET A 85 13.59 4.81 12.24
CA MET A 85 13.83 6.10 11.57
C MET A 85 14.71 7.05 12.40
N GLY A 86 14.49 7.12 13.72
CA GLY A 86 15.24 8.00 14.62
C GLY A 86 15.18 9.47 14.18
N GLU A 87 16.35 10.10 14.05
CA GLU A 87 16.49 11.51 13.61
C GLU A 87 16.65 11.69 12.10
N HIS A 88 16.57 10.60 11.31
CA HIS A 88 16.69 10.68 9.86
C HIS A 88 15.47 11.37 9.24
N SER A 89 15.61 11.79 7.98
CA SER A 89 14.64 12.62 7.30
C SER A 89 13.65 11.83 6.45
N ILE A 90 14.06 10.64 5.97
CA ILE A 90 13.29 9.82 5.05
C ILE A 90 13.33 8.37 5.52
N TYR A 91 12.20 7.68 5.45
CA TYR A 91 12.09 6.26 5.74
C TYR A 91 11.36 5.55 4.60
N ILE A 92 11.91 4.43 4.11
CA ILE A 92 11.28 3.61 3.06
C ILE A 92 11.43 2.12 3.33
N THR A 93 10.65 1.32 2.59
CA THR A 93 10.65 -0.14 2.70
C THR A 93 11.08 -0.79 1.39
N GLU A 94 11.93 -1.81 1.46
CA GLU A 94 12.26 -2.63 0.29
C GLU A 94 11.15 -3.66 0.05
N HIS A 95 10.90 -4.05 -1.21
CA HIS A 95 10.03 -5.20 -1.47
C HIS A 95 10.54 -6.48 -0.83
N ARG A 96 11.86 -6.62 -0.72
CA ARG A 96 12.56 -7.86 -0.31
C ARG A 96 12.10 -9.03 -1.18
N PHE A 97 12.07 -8.83 -2.50
CA PHE A 97 11.68 -9.88 -3.43
C PHE A 97 12.53 -11.13 -3.19
N ARG A 98 11.89 -12.30 -3.19
CA ARG A 98 12.62 -13.57 -3.18
C ARG A 98 13.43 -13.69 -4.47
N GLU A 99 14.49 -14.49 -4.44
CA GLU A 99 15.40 -14.66 -5.60
C GLU A 99 14.64 -14.93 -6.90
N LYS A 100 13.63 -15.81 -6.84
CA LYS A 100 12.77 -16.17 -7.98
C LYS A 100 11.93 -15.02 -8.54
N PHE A 101 11.80 -13.93 -7.80
CA PHE A 101 11.07 -12.71 -8.19
C PHE A 101 11.96 -11.47 -8.29
N LYS A 102 13.29 -11.60 -8.23
CA LYS A 102 14.19 -10.43 -8.42
C LYS A 102 13.96 -9.70 -9.74
N SER A 103 13.53 -10.39 -10.79
CA SER A 103 13.15 -9.75 -12.05
C SER A 103 12.01 -8.73 -11.93
N HIS A 104 11.23 -8.77 -10.84
CA HIS A 104 10.16 -7.81 -10.57
C HIS A 104 10.71 -6.45 -10.09
N GLU A 105 12.00 -6.35 -9.74
CA GLU A 105 12.67 -5.07 -9.46
C GLU A 105 12.71 -4.13 -10.66
N ILE A 106 12.38 -4.61 -11.86
CA ILE A 106 12.10 -3.75 -13.02
C ILE A 106 11.00 -2.72 -12.72
N ALA A 107 10.06 -3.04 -11.81
CA ALA A 107 9.03 -2.13 -11.31
C ALA A 107 9.47 -1.26 -10.12
N GLY A 108 10.67 -1.48 -9.59
CA GLY A 108 11.22 -0.79 -8.44
C GLY A 108 11.71 -1.77 -7.38
N LYS A 109 12.85 -1.46 -6.77
CA LYS A 109 13.41 -2.20 -5.64
C LYS A 109 12.64 -1.91 -4.34
N TYR A 110 12.22 -0.67 -4.16
CA TYR A 110 11.48 -0.21 -2.98
C TYR A 110 9.98 -0.17 -3.20
N ASN A 111 9.19 -0.15 -2.12
CA ASN A 111 7.74 -0.19 -2.16
C ASN A 111 7.05 1.03 -1.55
N VAL A 112 6.01 1.50 -2.25
CA VAL A 112 5.22 2.67 -1.88
C VAL A 112 4.18 2.43 -0.76
N GLN A 113 4.16 1.23 -0.16
CA GLN A 113 3.28 0.88 0.96
C GLN A 113 3.51 1.69 2.24
N CYS A 114 4.73 2.16 2.49
CA CYS A 114 5.05 2.96 3.68
C CYS A 114 6.29 3.84 3.44
N GLN A 115 6.08 5.16 3.46
CA GLN A 115 7.15 6.16 3.44
C GLN A 115 6.90 7.16 4.56
N ILE A 116 7.97 7.64 5.17
CA ILE A 116 7.89 8.71 6.16
C ILE A 116 8.83 9.83 5.77
N PHE A 117 8.36 11.07 5.89
CA PHE A 117 9.12 12.27 5.60
C PHE A 117 9.09 13.20 6.81
N ARG A 118 10.26 13.64 7.25
CA ARG A 118 10.40 14.73 8.22
C ARG A 118 10.25 16.07 7.51
N ASN A 119 9.66 17.03 8.20
CA ASN A 119 9.59 18.41 7.75
C ASN A 119 10.93 19.14 7.97
N ASP A 120 11.95 18.63 7.29
CA ASP A 120 13.27 19.22 7.25
C ASP A 120 13.71 19.40 5.78
N LYS A 121 14.93 19.93 5.62
CA LYS A 121 15.52 20.17 4.30
C LYS A 121 15.51 18.92 3.40
N TRP A 122 15.80 17.73 3.94
CA TRP A 122 15.99 16.52 3.16
C TRP A 122 14.68 15.78 2.89
N GLY A 123 13.80 15.69 3.88
CA GLY A 123 12.47 15.10 3.73
C GLY A 123 11.63 15.89 2.73
N LEU A 124 11.60 17.22 2.83
CA LEU A 124 10.90 18.06 1.85
C LEU A 124 11.55 18.02 0.47
N SER A 125 12.90 18.01 0.39
CA SER A 125 13.59 17.89 -0.89
C SER A 125 13.23 16.58 -1.60
N CYS A 126 13.10 15.48 -0.84
CA CYS A 126 12.71 14.19 -1.39
C CYS A 126 11.27 14.20 -1.88
N LEU A 127 10.36 14.72 -1.06
CA LEU A 127 8.94 14.71 -1.36
C LEU A 127 8.60 15.62 -2.56
N LYS A 128 9.23 16.80 -2.65
CA LYS A 128 9.10 17.71 -3.80
C LYS A 128 9.63 17.07 -5.08
N ARG A 129 10.80 16.44 -5.01
CA ARG A 129 11.36 15.73 -6.17
C ARG A 129 10.46 14.59 -6.64
N TRP A 130 9.95 13.78 -5.72
CA TRP A 130 9.04 12.69 -6.05
C TRP A 130 7.74 13.21 -6.67
N LYS A 131 7.19 14.33 -6.16
CA LYS A 131 6.08 15.05 -6.78
C LYS A 131 6.40 15.45 -8.21
N ASP A 132 7.49 16.16 -8.43
CA ASP A 132 7.85 16.68 -9.74
C ASP A 132 8.04 15.55 -10.76
N GLN A 133 8.68 14.45 -10.32
CA GLN A 133 8.82 13.24 -11.11
C GLN A 133 7.47 12.64 -11.50
N CYS A 134 6.55 12.46 -10.54
CA CYS A 134 5.25 11.87 -10.82
C CYS A 134 4.33 12.79 -11.64
N ILE A 135 4.46 14.11 -11.51
CA ILE A 135 3.74 15.10 -12.32
C ILE A 135 4.27 15.12 -13.76
N ASP A 136 5.59 15.00 -13.95
CA ASP A 136 6.20 14.88 -15.28
C ASP A 136 5.79 13.57 -15.97
N TRP A 137 5.92 12.44 -15.26
CA TRP A 137 5.66 11.13 -15.83
C TRP A 137 5.23 10.15 -14.73
N CYS A 138 4.08 9.50 -14.86
CA CYS A 138 3.65 8.48 -13.91
C CYS A 138 2.62 7.57 -14.56
N PHE A 139 3.10 6.53 -15.25
CA PHE A 139 2.26 5.63 -16.04
C PHE A 139 2.47 4.17 -15.61
N ASP A 140 1.44 3.34 -15.78
CA ASP A 140 1.45 1.90 -15.49
C ASP A 140 2.05 1.13 -16.67
N LYS A 141 3.26 1.51 -17.05
CA LYS A 141 4.06 0.90 -18.12
C LYS A 141 5.54 1.07 -17.84
N PHE A 142 6.37 0.23 -18.44
CA PHE A 142 7.82 0.38 -18.36
C PHE A 142 8.30 1.27 -19.49
N GLU A 143 9.00 2.36 -19.16
CA GLU A 143 9.57 3.27 -20.15
C GLU A 143 10.80 3.98 -19.58
N ASN A 144 11.96 3.86 -20.24
CA ASN A 144 13.18 4.59 -19.87
C ASN A 144 13.53 4.51 -18.37
N ASP A 145 13.47 3.30 -17.78
CA ASP A 145 13.70 3.04 -16.35
C ASP A 145 12.69 3.73 -15.40
N LYS A 146 11.50 4.06 -15.90
CA LYS A 146 10.36 4.55 -15.12
C LYS A 146 9.25 3.49 -15.07
N PHE A 147 8.56 3.43 -13.94
CA PHE A 147 7.37 2.63 -13.72
C PHE A 147 6.58 3.21 -12.55
N ALA A 148 5.35 3.67 -12.81
CA ALA A 148 4.45 4.25 -11.82
C ALA A 148 5.14 5.34 -10.96
N ASP A 149 4.67 5.51 -9.72
CA ASP A 149 5.26 6.34 -8.68
C ASP A 149 6.44 5.67 -7.98
N GLN A 150 6.48 4.35 -8.03
CA GLN A 150 7.32 3.53 -7.18
C GLN A 150 8.79 3.44 -7.64
N LYS A 151 9.04 3.37 -8.96
CA LYS A 151 10.40 3.21 -9.50
C LYS A 151 11.33 4.37 -9.13
N TYR A 152 10.76 5.55 -8.86
CA TYR A 152 11.51 6.72 -8.42
C TYR A 152 12.23 6.53 -7.07
N LEU A 153 11.78 5.61 -6.21
CA LEU A 153 12.42 5.35 -4.92
C LEU A 153 13.83 4.75 -5.08
N ASP A 154 14.14 4.12 -6.23
CA ASP A 154 15.40 3.42 -6.45
C ASP A 154 16.63 4.33 -6.37
N GLU A 155 16.49 5.61 -6.74
CA GLU A 155 17.58 6.59 -6.62
C GLU A 155 17.73 7.17 -5.20
N TRP A 156 16.75 6.98 -4.30
CA TRP A 156 16.71 7.69 -3.02
C TRP A 156 17.89 7.35 -2.09
N PRO A 157 18.27 6.07 -1.88
CA PRO A 157 19.41 5.73 -1.03
C PRO A 157 20.73 6.40 -1.48
N SER A 158 20.99 6.42 -2.79
CA SER A 158 22.21 7.03 -3.33
C SER A 158 22.17 8.56 -3.26
N ARG A 159 20.97 9.15 -3.39
CA ARG A 159 20.74 10.60 -3.33
C ARG A 159 20.87 11.16 -1.92
N TYR A 160 20.17 10.55 -0.96
CA TYR A 160 20.00 11.11 0.39
C TYR A 160 20.97 10.50 1.41
N LYS A 161 21.63 9.38 1.09
CA LYS A 161 22.72 8.80 1.89
C LYS A 161 22.35 8.70 3.37
N ASN A 162 23.06 9.43 4.24
CA ASN A 162 22.86 9.40 5.69
C ASN A 162 21.58 10.12 6.17
N HIS A 163 20.70 10.56 5.26
CA HIS A 163 19.40 11.18 5.60
C HIS A 163 18.21 10.25 5.35
N ILE A 164 18.46 9.05 4.82
CA ILE A 164 17.42 8.06 4.53
C ILE A 164 17.71 6.75 5.25
N VAL A 165 16.65 6.17 5.80
CA VAL A 165 16.64 4.82 6.37
C VAL A 165 15.86 3.91 5.43
N VAL A 166 16.49 2.84 4.98
CA VAL A 166 15.82 1.69 4.37
C VAL A 166 15.57 0.69 5.50
N SER A 167 14.32 0.32 5.74
CA SER A 167 13.97 -0.56 6.85
C SER A 167 14.70 -1.91 6.80
N GLU A 168 15.38 -2.28 7.89
CA GLU A 168 15.93 -3.61 8.13
C GLU A 168 14.95 -4.52 8.87
N ASN A 169 13.92 -3.94 9.50
CA ASN A 169 12.90 -4.69 10.21
C ASN A 169 12.00 -5.50 9.26
N ILE A 170 12.21 -6.81 9.22
CA ILE A 170 11.46 -7.76 8.39
C ILE A 170 9.98 -7.90 8.77
N GLY A 171 9.54 -7.35 9.91
CA GLY A 171 8.13 -7.23 10.29
C GLY A 171 7.39 -6.12 9.55
N ILE A 172 8.11 -5.30 8.77
CA ILE A 172 7.59 -4.20 7.97
C ILE A 172 7.68 -4.58 6.49
N GLY A 173 6.62 -4.23 5.75
CA GLY A 173 6.55 -4.51 4.32
C GLY A 173 6.34 -5.98 4.00
N VAL A 174 5.74 -6.73 4.92
CA VAL A 174 5.39 -8.14 4.73
C VAL A 174 4.24 -8.24 3.74
N ALA A 175 4.42 -9.01 2.67
CA ALA A 175 3.50 -9.02 1.53
C ALA A 175 3.58 -10.35 0.76
N PRO A 176 2.64 -10.64 -0.16
CA PRO A 176 2.64 -11.88 -0.94
C PRO A 176 3.96 -12.23 -1.63
N TRP A 177 4.72 -11.24 -2.07
CA TRP A 177 5.98 -11.42 -2.80
C TRP A 177 7.19 -11.81 -1.95
N ASN A 178 7.13 -11.67 -0.62
CA ASN A 178 8.28 -11.92 0.26
C ASN A 178 8.03 -12.96 1.36
N ILE A 179 6.83 -13.51 1.50
CA ILE A 179 6.54 -14.50 2.55
C ILE A 179 6.85 -15.95 2.19
N GLU A 180 7.18 -16.25 0.93
CA GLU A 180 7.50 -17.62 0.56
C GLU A 180 8.83 -18.08 1.18
N GLY A 181 8.78 -19.24 1.86
CA GLY A 181 9.93 -19.79 2.58
C GLY A 181 10.16 -19.15 3.96
N GLU A 182 9.39 -18.12 4.33
CA GLU A 182 9.47 -17.49 5.64
C GLU A 182 8.61 -18.24 6.67
N ASN A 183 9.05 -18.23 7.93
CA ASN A 183 8.28 -18.82 9.02
C ASN A 183 7.24 -17.83 9.55
N ILE A 184 6.01 -17.92 9.03
CA ILE A 184 4.85 -17.19 9.55
C ILE A 184 4.20 -18.01 10.66
N SER A 185 4.10 -17.44 11.86
CA SER A 185 3.53 -18.11 13.03
C SER A 185 2.65 -17.18 13.86
N ILE A 186 1.80 -17.78 14.70
CA ILE A 186 0.93 -17.06 15.65
C ILE A 186 1.28 -17.52 17.05
N ARG A 187 1.48 -16.57 17.97
CA ARG A 187 1.65 -16.83 19.41
C ARG A 187 0.86 -15.77 20.17
N ASP A 188 0.02 -16.19 21.11
CA ASP A 188 -0.78 -15.27 21.93
C ASP A 188 -1.56 -14.22 21.12
N LYS A 189 -2.17 -14.66 20.00
CA LYS A 189 -2.91 -13.83 19.02
C LYS A 189 -2.06 -12.79 18.26
N GLN A 190 -0.75 -12.80 18.41
CA GLN A 190 0.18 -11.97 17.67
C GLN A 190 0.84 -12.74 16.52
N PHE A 191 1.04 -12.07 15.39
CA PHE A 191 1.67 -12.65 14.20
C PHE A 191 3.17 -12.36 14.16
N PHE A 192 3.94 -13.35 13.73
CA PHE A 192 5.40 -13.27 13.62
C PHE A 192 5.88 -13.77 12.26
N ILE A 193 6.91 -13.12 11.73
CA ILE A 193 7.74 -13.56 10.61
C ILE A 193 9.16 -13.82 11.13
N ASN A 194 9.65 -15.05 11.04
CA ASN A 194 10.95 -15.46 11.57
C ASN A 194 11.21 -14.99 13.01
N HIS A 195 10.24 -15.20 13.89
CA HIS A 195 10.28 -14.79 15.30
C HIS A 195 10.27 -13.27 15.56
N LYS A 196 10.13 -12.43 14.53
CA LYS A 196 9.92 -10.99 14.67
C LYS A 196 8.43 -10.66 14.53
N PRO A 197 7.86 -9.76 15.35
CA PRO A 197 6.48 -9.32 15.19
C PRO A 197 6.21 -8.77 13.80
N ILE A 198 5.10 -9.18 13.17
CA ILE A 198 4.59 -8.52 11.97
C ILE A 198 3.94 -7.21 12.41
N ILE A 199 4.49 -6.07 11.98
CA ILE A 199 3.94 -4.75 12.27
C ILE A 199 2.71 -4.51 11.42
N PHE A 200 2.84 -4.67 10.11
CA PHE A 200 1.71 -4.68 9.20
C PHE A 200 1.91 -5.70 8.07
N TYR A 201 0.81 -6.13 7.48
CA TYR A 201 0.80 -6.94 6.27
C TYR A 201 0.13 -6.16 5.13
N HIS A 202 0.72 -6.24 3.93
CA HIS A 202 0.18 -5.66 2.70
C HIS A 202 -0.67 -6.69 1.96
N PHE A 203 -1.98 -6.46 1.88
CA PHE A 203 -2.93 -7.37 1.23
C PHE A 203 -2.97 -7.20 -0.29
N HIS A 204 -1.80 -7.01 -0.90
CA HIS A 204 -1.66 -6.77 -2.33
C HIS A 204 -2.31 -7.90 -3.15
N GLY A 205 -3.13 -7.50 -4.13
CA GLY A 205 -3.79 -8.44 -5.02
C GLY A 205 -4.97 -9.19 -4.41
N LEU A 206 -5.38 -8.86 -3.18
CA LEU A 206 -6.60 -9.39 -2.56
C LEU A 206 -7.83 -8.98 -3.39
N LYS A 207 -8.63 -9.97 -3.78
CA LYS A 207 -9.90 -9.77 -4.50
C LYS A 207 -11.03 -10.36 -3.68
N ILE A 208 -11.91 -9.49 -3.18
CA ILE A 208 -13.12 -9.88 -2.44
C ILE A 208 -14.27 -10.01 -3.44
N PHE A 209 -14.82 -11.21 -3.59
CA PHE A 209 -15.93 -11.47 -4.51
C PHE A 209 -17.28 -11.23 -3.83
N ASN A 210 -17.41 -11.67 -2.58
CA ASN A 210 -18.58 -11.48 -1.74
C ASN A 210 -18.20 -11.67 -0.26
N LYS A 211 -19.19 -11.60 0.65
CA LYS A 211 -18.99 -11.75 2.11
C LYS A 211 -18.37 -13.09 2.55
N TYR A 212 -18.35 -14.10 1.70
CA TYR A 212 -17.88 -15.46 1.99
C TYR A 212 -16.63 -15.85 1.21
N LEU A 213 -16.35 -15.23 0.05
CA LEU A 213 -15.32 -15.68 -0.87
C LEU A 213 -14.36 -14.56 -1.27
N ALA A 214 -13.06 -14.82 -1.08
CA ALA A 214 -11.98 -13.96 -1.54
C ALA A 214 -10.83 -14.79 -2.16
N LYS A 215 -10.06 -14.17 -3.06
CA LYS A 215 -8.78 -14.68 -3.59
C LYS A 215 -7.65 -13.83 -3.04
N THR A 216 -6.61 -14.46 -2.49
CA THR A 216 -5.61 -13.74 -1.67
C THR A 216 -4.53 -13.06 -2.51
N GLY A 217 -4.27 -13.55 -3.72
CA GLY A 217 -3.22 -13.04 -4.60
C GLY A 217 -1.89 -13.78 -4.46
N LEU A 218 -1.74 -14.60 -3.42
CA LEU A 218 -0.53 -15.38 -3.12
C LEU A 218 -0.07 -16.26 -4.29
N SER A 219 -1.01 -16.77 -5.10
CA SER A 219 -0.67 -17.63 -6.24
C SER A 219 0.24 -16.92 -7.26
N GLY A 220 0.10 -15.59 -7.41
CA GLY A 220 0.93 -14.79 -8.31
C GLY A 220 2.40 -14.77 -7.90
N PHE A 221 2.67 -15.00 -6.61
CA PHE A 221 4.00 -15.01 -6.02
C PHE A 221 4.40 -16.40 -5.49
N HIS A 222 3.70 -17.45 -5.93
CA HIS A 222 3.96 -18.84 -5.53
C HIS A 222 4.00 -19.01 -3.99
N ALA A 223 3.35 -18.10 -3.25
CA ALA A 223 3.26 -18.15 -1.81
C ALA A 223 2.11 -19.09 -1.44
N LYS A 224 2.27 -19.81 -0.33
CA LYS A 224 1.30 -20.81 0.12
C LYS A 224 0.37 -20.19 1.15
N LEU A 225 -0.92 -20.47 1.01
CA LEU A 225 -1.94 -20.15 2.01
C LEU A 225 -1.86 -21.16 3.17
N THR A 226 -0.84 -21.04 4.01
CA THR A 226 -0.72 -21.82 5.26
C THR A 226 -1.76 -21.38 6.29
N SER A 227 -1.95 -22.13 7.39
CA SER A 227 -2.91 -21.73 8.43
C SER A 227 -2.63 -20.33 8.99
N PRO A 228 -1.39 -19.99 9.40
CA PRO A 228 -1.09 -18.65 9.91
C PRO A 228 -1.33 -17.54 8.88
N VAL A 229 -1.01 -17.78 7.61
CA VAL A 229 -1.27 -16.82 6.54
C VAL A 229 -2.77 -16.66 6.29
N LYS A 230 -3.52 -17.76 6.29
CA LYS A 230 -4.99 -17.70 6.18
C LYS A 230 -5.60 -16.86 7.30
N ASP A 231 -5.09 -16.96 8.52
CA ASP A 231 -5.56 -16.19 9.66
C ASP A 231 -5.24 -14.69 9.54
N LEU A 232 -4.11 -14.28 8.92
CA LEU A 232 -3.84 -12.88 8.57
C LEU A 232 -4.96 -12.30 7.69
N TYR A 233 -5.30 -13.01 6.61
CA TYR A 233 -6.34 -12.58 5.68
C TYR A 233 -7.74 -12.63 6.30
N LEU A 234 -8.04 -13.63 7.14
CA LEU A 234 -9.33 -13.71 7.83
C LEU A 234 -9.51 -12.54 8.80
N ASN A 235 -8.47 -12.17 9.55
CA ASN A 235 -8.51 -10.99 10.43
C ASN A 235 -8.81 -9.71 9.62
N TYR A 236 -8.10 -9.49 8.51
CA TYR A 236 -8.35 -8.32 7.67
C TYR A 236 -9.76 -8.30 7.07
N LEU A 237 -10.24 -9.43 6.53
CA LEU A 237 -11.60 -9.55 5.99
C LEU A 237 -12.67 -9.38 7.07
N ASN A 238 -12.40 -9.80 8.31
CA ASN A 238 -13.29 -9.60 9.45
C ASN A 238 -13.40 -8.13 9.82
N GLU A 239 -12.27 -7.41 9.90
CA GLU A 239 -12.26 -5.96 10.15
C GLU A 239 -12.93 -5.15 9.04
N LEU A 240 -12.74 -5.53 7.78
CA LEU A 240 -13.46 -4.88 6.67
C LEU A 240 -14.98 -5.11 6.74
N SER A 241 -15.41 -6.28 7.24
CA SER A 241 -16.84 -6.61 7.38
C SER A 241 -17.48 -5.90 8.58
N SER A 242 -16.79 -5.84 9.72
CA SER A 242 -17.29 -5.21 10.96
C SER A 242 -17.46 -3.70 10.80
N ASN A 243 -16.57 -3.05 10.04
CA ASN A 243 -16.62 -1.62 9.75
C ASN A 243 -17.59 -1.25 8.62
N ALA A 244 -18.47 -2.17 8.22
CA ALA A 244 -19.61 -1.94 7.35
C ALA A 244 -19.31 -1.07 6.12
N ILE A 245 -18.25 -1.42 5.37
CA ILE A 245 -18.34 -1.27 3.92
C ILE A 245 -19.40 -2.29 3.51
N THR A 246 -20.66 -1.84 3.51
CA THR A 246 -21.73 -2.54 2.81
C THR A 246 -21.28 -2.54 1.36
N ILE A 247 -20.55 -3.57 0.94
CA ILE A 247 -20.26 -3.83 -0.46
C ILE A 247 -21.64 -3.94 -1.08
N LYS A 248 -22.15 -2.84 -1.65
CA LYS A 248 -23.36 -2.86 -2.45
C LYS A 248 -23.19 -4.07 -3.34
N LYS A 249 -24.16 -5.00 -3.32
CA LYS A 249 -24.21 -6.12 -4.26
C LYS A 249 -23.91 -5.52 -5.63
N LYS A 250 -22.67 -5.66 -6.10
CA LYS A 250 -22.40 -5.49 -7.52
C LYS A 250 -23.12 -6.69 -8.08
N GLU A 251 -24.28 -6.46 -8.68
CA GLU A 251 -24.89 -7.46 -9.53
C GLU A 251 -23.77 -7.97 -10.43
N ILE A 252 -23.51 -9.27 -10.34
CA ILE A 252 -22.58 -9.92 -11.24
C ILE A 252 -23.22 -9.73 -12.60
N ARG A 253 -22.75 -8.73 -13.36
CA ARG A 253 -23.25 -8.47 -14.70
C ARG A 253 -23.15 -9.79 -15.47
N PRO A 254 -24.25 -10.29 -16.06
CA PRO A 254 -24.19 -11.49 -16.88
C PRO A 254 -23.14 -11.26 -17.99
N GLY A 255 -22.14 -12.14 -18.05
CA GLY A 255 -21.01 -12.03 -19.01
C GLY A 255 -19.63 -11.79 -18.40
N ASN A 256 -19.48 -11.68 -17.07
CA ASN A 256 -18.16 -11.44 -16.46
C ASN A 256 -17.32 -12.72 -16.31
N PHE A 257 -16.93 -13.34 -17.43
CA PHE A 257 -16.04 -14.52 -17.49
C PHE A 257 -14.71 -14.32 -16.72
N GLY A 258 -14.29 -13.07 -16.52
CA GLY A 258 -13.10 -12.73 -15.72
C GLY A 258 -13.19 -13.19 -14.26
N ASN A 259 -14.34 -13.05 -13.60
CA ASN A 259 -14.51 -13.51 -12.22
C ASN A 259 -14.50 -15.04 -12.13
N ILE A 260 -15.13 -15.73 -13.08
CA ILE A 260 -15.11 -17.19 -13.16
C ILE A 260 -13.67 -17.68 -13.35
N ARG A 261 -12.92 -17.09 -14.29
CA ARG A 261 -11.50 -17.42 -14.51
C ARG A 261 -10.64 -17.18 -13.26
N LEU A 262 -10.87 -16.08 -12.54
CA LEU A 262 -10.17 -15.78 -11.29
C LEU A 262 -10.50 -16.79 -10.18
N ILE A 263 -11.77 -17.18 -10.04
CA ILE A 263 -12.20 -18.21 -9.07
C ILE A 263 -11.60 -19.57 -9.44
N MET A 264 -11.69 -19.99 -10.70
CA MET A 264 -11.10 -21.25 -11.19
C MET A 264 -9.59 -21.30 -10.98
N SER A 265 -8.90 -20.18 -11.24
CA SER A 265 -7.48 -20.03 -10.90
C SER A 265 -7.26 -20.16 -9.40
N GLY A 266 -8.07 -19.50 -8.57
CA GLY A 266 -8.01 -19.64 -7.12
C GLY A 266 -8.17 -21.09 -6.64
N ILE A 267 -9.12 -21.85 -7.19
CA ILE A 267 -9.29 -23.28 -6.88
C ILE A 267 -8.04 -24.06 -7.27
N LYS A 268 -7.56 -23.89 -8.51
CA LYS A 268 -6.39 -24.58 -9.05
C LYS A 268 -5.14 -24.38 -8.18
N TYR A 269 -4.93 -23.16 -7.69
CA TYR A 269 -3.74 -22.79 -6.93
C TYR A 269 -3.95 -22.78 -5.40
N ARG A 270 -5.10 -23.26 -4.91
CA ARG A 270 -5.47 -23.24 -3.48
C ARG A 270 -5.33 -21.85 -2.84
N ASP A 271 -5.72 -20.83 -3.60
CA ASP A 271 -5.60 -19.41 -3.29
C ASP A 271 -7.00 -18.79 -3.04
N LEU A 272 -7.89 -19.53 -2.38
CA LEU A 272 -9.21 -19.04 -2.02
C LEU A 272 -9.39 -19.12 -0.51
N ILE A 273 -10.02 -18.08 0.03
CA ILE A 273 -10.51 -18.05 1.39
C ILE A 273 -12.02 -18.13 1.36
N LEU A 274 -12.53 -19.14 2.06
CA LEU A 274 -13.93 -19.27 2.43
C LEU A 274 -14.08 -18.79 3.87
N LYS A 275 -14.79 -17.68 4.05
CA LYS A 275 -15.23 -17.18 5.34
C LYS A 275 -16.58 -17.81 5.65
N PHE A 276 -16.60 -18.74 6.59
CA PHE A 276 -17.84 -19.20 7.21
C PHE A 276 -18.11 -18.25 8.38
N SER A 277 -19.29 -17.63 8.35
CA SER A 277 -19.78 -16.74 9.42
C SER A 277 -19.85 -17.45 10.75
#